data_AF-A0A6G8RZN9-F1
#
_entry.id   AF-A0A6G8RZN9-F1
#
_cell.length_a   1.000
_cell.length_b   1.000
_cell.length_c   1.000
_cell.angle_alpha   90.00
_cell.angle_beta   90.00
_cell.angle_gamma   90.00
#
_symmetry.space_group_name_H-M   'P 1'
#
loop_
_entity.id
_entity.type
_entity.pdbx_description
1 polymer ?
#
loop_
_entity_poly.entity_id
_entity_poly.type
_entity_poly.pdbx_seq_one_letter_code
_entity_poly.pdbx_strand_id
1 'polypeptide(L)'
;MDNNNTKAAAKIILANAEAKLGKIKNTKIPPTTELKIQTRRNLTAGEIQMCQQIFKDSIDYSKVLLHRGILGFESEFAITPNGEIFFPVSEYDNVQDFSKSKVSGESKCFFIHEMTHVWQYQQGLANWLHGIKHGCKLDYSSEAYSNDLKTNKLKGYVTDILGKDKEKKFNEFNMEQQAELIEMWFDAGWLQNVNPKRNHHIQSVRLSGYVERILRDFLHNPYDKSLLPINP
;
A
#
# COMPACT_ATOMS: atom_id res chain seq x y z
N MET A 1 -2.09 -25.33 -8.69
CA MET A 1 -0.89 -25.26 -7.84
C MET A 1 -1.34 -25.43 -6.39
N ASP A 2 -0.86 -26.51 -5.77
CA ASP A 2 -0.61 -26.69 -4.34
C ASP A 2 -1.73 -26.72 -3.30
N ASN A 3 -2.86 -27.38 -3.60
CA ASN A 3 -3.78 -27.87 -2.55
C ASN A 3 -3.13 -28.97 -1.68
N ASN A 4 -2.03 -29.58 -2.16
CA ASN A 4 -1.29 -30.62 -1.43
C ASN A 4 -0.32 -30.05 -0.39
N ASN A 5 0.29 -28.88 -0.62
CA ASN A 5 1.21 -28.27 0.35
C ASN A 5 0.47 -27.67 1.55
N THR A 6 -0.72 -27.09 1.35
CA THR A 6 -1.58 -26.60 2.43
C THR A 6 -2.14 -27.74 3.28
N LYS A 7 -2.52 -28.86 2.64
CA LYS A 7 -2.92 -30.09 3.35
C LYS A 7 -1.76 -30.72 4.11
N ALA A 8 -0.54 -30.70 3.56
CA ALA A 8 0.66 -31.20 4.24
C ALA A 8 1.01 -30.35 5.46
N ALA A 9 0.96 -29.02 5.36
CA ALA A 9 1.17 -28.11 6.47
C ALA A 9 0.11 -28.28 7.57
N ALA A 10 -1.17 -28.38 7.19
CA ALA A 10 -2.27 -28.64 8.13
C ALA A 10 -2.11 -29.99 8.84
N LYS A 11 -1.64 -31.03 8.13
CA LYS A 11 -1.42 -32.36 8.71
C LYS A 11 -0.24 -32.39 9.70
N ILE A 12 0.82 -31.62 9.42
CA ILE A 12 1.95 -31.45 10.35
C ILE A 12 1.50 -30.68 11.60
N ILE A 13 0.69 -29.63 11.44
CA ILE A 13 0.12 -28.87 12.57
C ILE A 13 -0.78 -29.78 13.42
N LEU A 14 -1.62 -30.60 12.79
CA LEU A 14 -2.53 -31.52 13.49
C LEU A 14 -1.78 -32.62 14.23
N ALA A 15 -0.80 -33.27 13.59
CA ALA A 15 0.02 -34.31 14.23
C ALA A 15 0.84 -33.77 15.41
N ASN A 16 1.37 -32.54 15.28
CA ASN A 16 2.05 -31.87 16.38
C ASN A 16 1.08 -31.50 17.52
N ALA A 17 -0.15 -31.09 17.19
CA ALA A 17 -1.19 -30.81 18.18
C ALA A 17 -1.63 -32.08 18.93
N GLU A 18 -1.82 -33.21 18.24
CA GLU A 18 -2.19 -34.50 18.84
C GLU A 18 -1.07 -35.05 19.75
N ALA A 19 0.18 -35.00 19.29
CA ALA A 19 1.33 -35.42 20.11
C ALA A 19 1.50 -34.54 21.36
N LYS A 20 1.15 -33.25 21.26
CA LYS A 20 1.18 -32.31 22.39
C LYS A 20 0.00 -32.55 23.33
N LEU A 21 -1.21 -32.80 22.82
CA LEU A 21 -2.41 -33.22 23.59
C LEU A 21 -2.18 -34.53 24.36
N GLY A 22 -1.46 -35.49 23.77
CA GLY A 22 -1.05 -36.72 24.45
C GLY A 22 -0.16 -36.46 25.67
N LYS A 23 0.72 -35.45 25.60
CA LYS A 23 1.59 -35.02 26.71
C LYS A 23 0.83 -34.20 27.77
N ILE A 24 -0.23 -33.48 27.37
CA ILE A 24 -1.07 -32.64 28.24
C ILE A 24 -1.92 -33.46 29.21
N LYS A 25 -2.37 -34.66 28.82
CA LYS A 25 -3.17 -35.55 29.68
C LYS A 25 -2.47 -35.96 30.98
N ASN A 26 -1.15 -35.74 31.11
CA ASN A 26 -0.35 -36.12 32.28
C ASN A 26 0.08 -34.94 33.19
N THR A 27 -0.31 -33.68 32.93
CA THR A 27 0.14 -32.52 33.74
C THR A 27 -1.04 -31.68 34.27
N LYS A 28 -1.09 -31.44 35.59
CA LYS A 28 -2.17 -30.75 36.32
C LYS A 28 -2.32 -29.23 36.05
N ILE A 29 -1.52 -28.65 35.16
CA ILE A 29 -1.64 -27.25 34.73
C ILE A 29 -1.71 -27.25 33.21
N PRO A 30 -2.77 -26.71 32.58
CA PRO A 30 -2.87 -26.68 31.13
C PRO A 30 -1.70 -25.84 30.58
N PRO A 31 -0.94 -26.32 29.58
CA PRO A 31 0.11 -25.52 28.99
C PRO A 31 -0.52 -24.39 28.17
N THR A 32 -0.37 -23.16 28.68
CA THR A 32 -0.63 -21.96 27.90
C THR A 32 0.33 -21.94 26.71
N THR A 33 -0.20 -21.96 25.50
CA THR A 33 0.60 -21.70 24.30
C THR A 33 0.56 -20.20 24.06
N GLU A 34 1.66 -19.50 24.37
CA GLU A 34 1.83 -18.11 23.97
C GLU A 34 2.01 -18.04 22.45
N LEU A 35 1.00 -17.55 21.74
CA LEU A 35 1.10 -17.19 20.32
C LEU A 35 1.65 -15.77 20.24
N LYS A 36 2.94 -15.62 19.97
CA LYS A 36 3.53 -14.31 19.62
C LYS A 36 3.15 -13.95 18.19
N ILE A 37 2.03 -13.25 18.03
CA ILE A 37 1.63 -12.69 16.74
C ILE A 37 2.41 -11.41 16.51
N GLN A 38 3.17 -11.34 15.42
CA GLN A 38 3.85 -10.11 15.03
C GLN A 38 2.82 -9.11 14.51
N THR A 39 2.55 -8.06 15.27
CA THR A 39 1.55 -7.04 14.94
C THR A 39 2.11 -5.80 14.25
N ARG A 40 3.44 -5.69 14.17
CA ARG A 40 4.13 -4.64 13.42
C ARG A 40 5.53 -5.07 12.96
N ARG A 41 6.05 -4.43 11.92
CA ARG A 41 7.40 -4.64 11.41
C ARG A 41 7.97 -3.38 10.75
N ASN A 42 9.29 -3.30 10.68
CA ASN A 42 9.97 -2.35 9.80
C ASN A 42 9.84 -2.78 8.33
N LEU A 43 10.16 -1.86 7.43
CA LEU A 43 10.38 -2.18 6.02
C LEU A 43 11.53 -3.20 5.87
N THR A 44 11.37 -4.11 4.93
CA THR A 44 12.44 -5.01 4.49
C THR A 44 13.43 -4.27 3.59
N ALA A 45 14.64 -4.81 3.44
CA ALA A 45 15.64 -4.24 2.53
C ALA A 45 15.12 -4.15 1.07
N GLY A 46 14.32 -5.12 0.62
CA GLY A 46 13.74 -5.11 -0.72
C GLY A 46 12.67 -4.03 -0.89
N GLU A 47 11.82 -3.83 0.13
CA GLU A 47 10.83 -2.74 0.15
C GLU A 47 11.51 -1.38 0.12
N ILE A 48 12.57 -1.18 0.91
CA ILE A 48 13.35 0.05 0.91
C ILE A 48 13.95 0.32 -0.49
N GLN A 49 14.60 -0.68 -1.10
CA GLN A 49 15.18 -0.54 -2.44
C GLN A 49 14.13 -0.20 -3.50
N MET A 50 12.94 -0.77 -3.39
CA MET A 50 11.81 -0.48 -4.27
C MET A 50 11.34 0.96 -4.11
N CYS A 51 11.17 1.44 -2.87
CA CYS A 51 10.80 2.83 -2.61
C CYS A 51 11.87 3.83 -3.04
N GLN A 52 13.15 3.50 -2.90
CA GLN A 52 14.27 4.35 -3.29
C GLN A 52 14.29 4.66 -4.79
N GLN A 53 13.67 3.82 -5.63
CA GLN A 53 13.52 4.11 -7.07
C GLN A 53 12.64 5.35 -7.33
N ILE A 54 11.75 5.68 -6.39
CA ILE A 54 10.73 6.73 -6.54
C ILE A 54 11.07 7.91 -5.64
N PHE A 55 11.21 7.64 -4.33
CA PHE A 55 11.34 8.66 -3.30
C PHE A 55 12.79 8.99 -2.95
N LYS A 56 13.77 8.29 -3.56
CA LYS A 56 15.20 8.44 -3.28
C LYS A 56 15.48 8.31 -1.78
N ASP A 57 16.06 9.32 -1.16
CA ASP A 57 16.37 9.42 0.25
C ASP A 57 15.48 10.44 0.98
N SER A 58 14.44 10.95 0.32
CA SER A 58 13.49 11.92 0.89
C SER A 58 12.60 11.36 2.00
N ILE A 59 12.56 10.04 2.14
CA ILE A 59 11.92 9.33 3.25
C ILE A 59 13.02 8.76 4.15
N ASP A 60 12.94 9.05 5.45
CA ASP A 60 13.65 8.30 6.47
C ASP A 60 12.96 6.95 6.68
N TYR A 61 13.38 5.96 5.89
CA TYR A 61 12.82 4.61 5.90
C TYR A 61 12.97 3.89 7.26
N SER A 62 13.92 4.31 8.10
CA SER A 62 14.11 3.71 9.42
C SER A 62 12.99 4.02 10.41
N LYS A 63 12.20 5.07 10.12
CA LYS A 63 11.06 5.50 10.93
C LYS A 63 9.72 4.91 10.46
N VAL A 64 9.72 4.15 9.36
CA VAL A 64 8.49 3.62 8.77
C VAL A 64 8.15 2.26 9.38
N LEU A 65 6.97 2.18 9.99
CA LEU A 65 6.42 0.95 10.53
C LEU A 65 5.19 0.51 9.75
N LEU A 66 5.11 -0.79 9.51
CA LEU A 66 3.94 -1.47 8.96
C LEU A 66 3.21 -2.18 10.09
N HIS A 67 1.91 -1.98 10.20
CA HIS A 67 1.05 -2.50 11.25
C HIS A 67 0.02 -3.47 10.69
N ARG A 68 -0.26 -4.52 11.46
CA ARG A 68 -1.29 -5.52 11.17
C ARG A 68 -2.65 -5.03 11.64
N GLY A 69 -3.39 -4.35 10.77
CA GLY A 69 -4.69 -3.77 11.05
C GLY A 69 -4.65 -2.67 12.11
N ILE A 70 -5.83 -2.10 12.38
CA ILE A 70 -6.02 -1.15 13.47
C ILE A 70 -6.60 -1.94 14.64
N LEU A 71 -6.03 -1.79 15.83
CA LEU A 71 -6.48 -2.55 17.00
C LEU A 71 -7.96 -2.24 17.29
N GLY A 72 -8.82 -3.26 17.22
CA GLY A 72 -10.25 -3.14 17.47
C GLY A 72 -11.11 -2.68 16.27
N PHE A 73 -10.52 -2.53 15.08
CA PHE A 73 -11.24 -2.14 13.87
C PHE A 73 -10.76 -2.95 12.66
N GLU A 74 -11.67 -3.70 12.04
CA GLU A 74 -11.40 -4.36 10.76
C GLU A 74 -11.68 -3.37 9.63
N SER A 75 -10.64 -3.03 8.88
CA SER A 75 -10.72 -2.18 7.69
C SER A 75 -10.26 -2.98 6.48
N GLU A 76 -11.01 -2.87 5.39
CA GLU A 76 -10.59 -3.37 4.07
C GLU A 76 -9.56 -2.44 3.40
N PHE A 77 -9.39 -1.23 3.94
CA PHE A 77 -8.47 -0.20 3.44
C PHE A 77 -7.28 -0.03 4.37
N ALA A 78 -6.11 0.27 3.80
CA ALA A 78 -4.97 0.75 4.57
C ALA A 78 -5.17 2.22 4.97
N ILE A 79 -4.52 2.62 6.07
CA ILE A 79 -4.44 4.02 6.46
C ILE A 79 -3.02 4.38 6.88
N THR A 80 -2.62 5.63 6.63
CA THR A 80 -1.28 6.15 6.95
C THR A 80 -1.33 7.48 7.73
N PRO A 81 -1.79 7.45 9.01
CA PRO A 81 -2.10 8.67 9.75
C PRO A 81 -0.87 9.46 10.24
N ASN A 82 0.27 8.81 10.48
CA ASN A 82 1.47 9.42 11.07
C ASN A 82 2.78 8.92 10.45
N GLY A 83 2.79 8.61 9.14
CA GLY A 83 3.95 8.00 8.48
C GLY A 83 4.18 6.53 8.85
N GLU A 84 3.29 5.94 9.64
CA GLU A 84 3.14 4.51 9.86
C GLU A 84 1.94 4.01 9.05
N ILE A 85 2.07 2.83 8.45
CA ILE A 85 1.06 2.25 7.56
C ILE A 85 0.34 1.13 8.29
N PHE A 86 -0.99 1.18 8.33
CA PHE A 86 -1.85 0.14 8.92
C PHE A 86 -2.51 -0.63 7.79
N PHE A 87 -1.99 -1.81 7.46
CA PHE A 87 -2.54 -2.64 6.40
C PHE A 87 -3.75 -3.46 6.89
N PRO A 88 -4.70 -3.79 6.01
CA PRO A 88 -5.68 -4.83 6.27
C PRO A 88 -4.98 -6.10 6.75
N VAL A 89 -5.61 -6.80 7.70
CA VAL A 89 -5.02 -7.99 8.33
C VAL A 89 -4.61 -9.04 7.30
N SER A 90 -5.45 -9.28 6.30
CA SER A 90 -5.20 -10.22 5.21
C SER A 90 -3.97 -9.84 4.39
N GLU A 91 -3.80 -8.57 4.03
CA GLU A 91 -2.68 -8.10 3.23
C GLU A 91 -1.37 -8.23 4.01
N TYR A 92 -1.37 -7.79 5.28
CA TYR A 92 -0.20 -7.88 6.15
C TYR A 92 0.25 -9.33 6.38
N ASP A 93 -0.70 -10.25 6.65
CA ASP A 93 -0.37 -11.64 6.97
C ASP A 93 0.12 -12.40 5.72
N ASN A 94 -0.44 -12.10 4.54
CA ASN A 94 -0.09 -12.80 3.29
C ASN A 94 1.17 -12.25 2.62
N VAL A 95 1.51 -10.97 2.84
CA VAL A 95 2.64 -10.31 2.18
C VAL A 95 3.71 -9.88 3.19
N GLN A 96 4.70 -10.76 3.37
CA GLN A 96 5.83 -10.51 4.27
C GLN A 96 6.88 -9.54 3.70
N ASP A 97 6.91 -9.38 2.38
CA ASP A 97 7.80 -8.46 1.67
C ASP A 97 7.18 -8.09 0.30
N PHE A 98 6.69 -6.85 0.17
CA PHE A 98 6.01 -6.37 -1.04
C PHE A 98 6.93 -6.33 -2.28
N SER A 99 8.25 -6.31 -2.11
CA SER A 99 9.21 -6.25 -3.21
C SER A 99 9.37 -7.59 -3.95
N LYS A 100 8.97 -8.71 -3.35
CA LYS A 100 9.19 -10.05 -3.93
C LYS A 100 8.49 -10.25 -5.27
N SER A 101 9.10 -11.02 -6.17
CA SER A 101 8.57 -11.27 -7.52
C SER A 101 7.23 -12.00 -7.56
N LYS A 102 6.90 -12.78 -6.52
CA LYS A 102 5.63 -13.51 -6.39
C LYS A 102 4.46 -12.63 -5.96
N VAL A 103 4.73 -11.42 -5.46
CA VAL A 103 3.69 -10.46 -5.07
C VAL A 103 3.07 -9.89 -6.34
N SER A 104 1.74 -9.75 -6.32
CA SER A 104 0.97 -9.20 -7.45
C SER A 104 1.40 -7.77 -7.78
N GLY A 105 1.11 -7.32 -9.00
CA GLY A 105 1.37 -5.93 -9.37
C GLY A 105 0.50 -4.98 -8.55
N GLU A 106 -0.74 -5.36 -8.31
CA GLU A 106 -1.72 -4.64 -7.51
C GLU A 106 -1.23 -4.40 -6.07
N SER A 107 -0.72 -5.43 -5.38
CA SER A 107 -0.18 -5.28 -4.02
C SER A 107 1.08 -4.41 -3.99
N LYS A 108 1.90 -4.42 -5.05
CA LYS A 108 3.06 -3.54 -5.17
C LYS A 108 2.65 -2.08 -5.38
N CYS A 109 1.70 -1.81 -6.28
CA CYS A 109 1.14 -0.48 -6.48
C CYS A 109 0.53 0.04 -5.18
N PHE A 110 -0.30 -0.76 -4.53
CA PHE A 110 -0.92 -0.43 -3.25
C PHE A 110 0.10 -0.07 -2.17
N PHE A 111 1.20 -0.82 -2.05
CA PHE A 111 2.28 -0.47 -1.13
C PHE A 111 2.96 0.87 -1.49
N ILE A 112 3.18 1.15 -2.78
CA ILE A 112 3.74 2.44 -3.23
C ILE A 112 2.76 3.60 -3.00
N HIS A 113 1.46 3.38 -3.13
CA HIS A 113 0.40 4.33 -2.78
C HIS A 113 0.55 4.74 -1.31
N GLU A 114 0.58 3.78 -0.39
CA GLU A 114 0.74 4.07 1.05
C GLU A 114 2.09 4.74 1.36
N MET A 115 3.17 4.35 0.69
CA MET A 115 4.47 5.01 0.85
C MET A 115 4.48 6.45 0.34
N THR A 116 3.57 6.82 -0.57
CA THR A 116 3.37 8.22 -0.96
C THR A 116 2.80 9.03 0.21
N HIS A 117 1.87 8.46 0.98
CA HIS A 117 1.36 9.11 2.19
C HIS A 117 2.42 9.24 3.29
N VAL A 118 3.32 8.26 3.41
CA VAL A 118 4.50 8.37 4.29
C VAL A 118 5.40 9.52 3.84
N TRP A 119 5.68 9.63 2.53
CA TRP A 119 6.44 10.75 1.97
C TRP A 119 5.78 12.10 2.30
N GLN A 120 4.49 12.24 2.01
CA GLN A 120 3.71 13.45 2.30
C GLN A 120 3.84 13.85 3.78
N TYR A 121 3.66 12.89 4.69
CA TYR A 121 3.80 13.09 6.13
C TYR A 121 5.19 13.62 6.50
N GLN A 122 6.25 12.93 6.05
CA GLN A 122 7.62 13.29 6.40
C GLN A 122 8.05 14.63 5.79
N GLN A 123 7.45 15.07 4.67
CA GLN A 123 7.67 16.41 4.14
C GLN A 123 6.95 17.51 4.94
N GLY A 124 6.02 17.15 5.83
CA GLY A 124 5.33 18.07 6.73
C GLY A 124 3.82 18.18 6.48
N LEU A 125 3.23 17.30 5.67
CA LEU A 125 1.78 17.25 5.52
C LEU A 125 1.15 16.68 6.80
N ALA A 126 0.16 17.39 7.34
CA ALA A 126 -0.57 16.95 8.52
C ALA A 126 -1.58 15.86 8.16
N ASN A 127 -1.13 14.60 8.07
CA ASN A 127 -1.96 13.47 7.63
C ASN A 127 -3.17 13.17 8.54
N TRP A 128 -3.22 13.69 9.77
CA TRP A 128 -4.32 13.46 10.73
C TRP A 128 -5.70 13.99 10.27
N LEU A 129 -5.75 14.91 9.31
CA LEU A 129 -7.02 15.35 8.68
C LEU A 129 -7.71 14.23 7.86
N HIS A 130 -7.01 13.16 7.49
CA HIS A 130 -7.53 12.11 6.60
C HIS A 130 -8.29 11.01 7.32
N GLY A 131 -7.86 10.60 8.52
CA GLY A 131 -8.65 9.72 9.39
C GLY A 131 -10.04 10.30 9.69
N ILE A 132 -10.15 11.64 9.74
CA ILE A 132 -11.42 12.35 9.89
C ILE A 132 -12.19 12.40 8.55
N LYS A 133 -11.54 12.55 7.39
CA LYS A 133 -12.22 12.51 6.07
C LYS A 133 -12.77 11.12 5.71
N HIS A 134 -12.14 10.02 6.13
CA HIS A 134 -12.73 8.68 6.03
C HIS A 134 -13.97 8.54 6.94
N GLY A 135 -14.01 9.26 8.07
CA GLY A 135 -15.18 9.30 8.96
C GLY A 135 -16.27 10.30 8.54
N CYS A 136 -15.90 11.43 7.93
CA CYS A 136 -16.79 12.51 7.51
C CYS A 136 -16.90 12.56 5.98
N LYS A 137 -17.80 11.72 5.48
CA LYS A 137 -18.49 11.80 4.18
C LYS A 137 -18.47 13.19 3.56
N LEU A 138 -17.76 13.38 2.44
CA LEU A 138 -18.07 14.47 1.48
C LEU A 138 -17.64 14.12 0.03
N ASP A 139 -16.56 13.37 -0.19
CA ASP A 139 -16.17 12.88 -1.55
C ASP A 139 -15.60 11.43 -1.59
N TYR A 140 -15.54 10.74 -0.45
CA TYR A 140 -15.00 9.38 -0.32
C TYR A 140 -16.06 8.33 -0.01
N SER A 141 -17.34 8.69 -0.12
CA SER A 141 -18.48 7.80 0.14
C SER A 141 -19.27 7.44 -1.12
N SER A 142 -18.86 7.96 -2.28
CA SER A 142 -19.49 7.70 -3.57
C SER A 142 -18.45 7.36 -4.62
N GLU A 143 -18.82 6.45 -5.52
CA GLU A 143 -18.01 6.07 -6.65
C GLU A 143 -18.24 7.02 -7.84
N ALA A 144 -17.19 7.22 -8.63
CA ALA A 144 -17.23 7.86 -9.93
C ALA A 144 -16.35 7.06 -10.91
N TYR A 145 -16.68 7.14 -12.19
CA TYR A 145 -15.90 6.48 -13.24
C TYR A 145 -14.59 7.23 -13.47
N SER A 146 -13.45 6.54 -13.31
CA SER A 146 -12.13 7.06 -13.68
C SER A 146 -11.93 6.94 -15.18
N ASN A 147 -11.75 8.08 -15.85
CA ASN A 147 -11.43 8.13 -17.27
C ASN A 147 -10.04 7.57 -17.56
N ASP A 148 -9.11 7.76 -16.63
CA ASP A 148 -7.72 7.37 -16.74
C ASP A 148 -7.57 5.86 -16.53
N LEU A 149 -8.13 5.32 -15.44
CA LEU A 149 -8.04 3.89 -15.10
C LEU A 149 -9.16 3.03 -15.71
N LYS A 150 -10.16 3.62 -16.37
CA LYS A 150 -11.29 2.91 -17.01
C LYS A 150 -12.07 2.01 -16.06
N THR A 151 -12.22 2.43 -14.80
CA THR A 151 -12.93 1.69 -13.75
C THR A 151 -13.61 2.66 -12.79
N ASN A 152 -14.63 2.21 -12.07
CA ASN A 152 -15.17 2.97 -10.94
C ASN A 152 -14.15 3.01 -9.80
N LYS A 153 -14.01 4.18 -9.18
CA LYS A 153 -13.24 4.41 -7.95
C LYS A 153 -13.99 5.38 -7.06
N LEU A 154 -13.62 5.46 -5.80
CA LEU A 154 -14.10 6.52 -4.91
C LEU A 154 -13.77 7.89 -5.53
N LYS A 155 -14.74 8.81 -5.49
CA LYS A 155 -14.66 10.08 -6.23
C LYS A 155 -13.41 10.90 -5.90
N GLY A 156 -12.93 10.86 -4.66
CA GLY A 156 -11.68 11.53 -4.26
C GLY A 156 -10.40 11.01 -4.96
N TYR A 157 -10.43 9.80 -5.52
CA TYR A 157 -9.32 9.19 -6.26
C TYR A 157 -9.39 9.49 -7.76
N VAL A 158 -10.52 9.97 -8.28
CA VAL A 158 -10.72 10.07 -9.73
C VAL A 158 -9.90 11.21 -10.34
N THR A 159 -9.02 10.84 -11.26
CA THR A 159 -8.24 11.72 -12.15
C THR A 159 -8.79 11.69 -13.58
N ASP A 160 -8.56 12.78 -14.33
CA ASP A 160 -8.80 12.88 -15.77
C ASP A 160 -7.70 13.73 -16.44
N ILE A 161 -6.49 13.18 -16.45
CA ILE A 161 -5.25 13.88 -16.87
C ILE A 161 -5.18 14.14 -18.38
N LEU A 162 -6.07 13.55 -19.18
CA LEU A 162 -6.23 13.88 -20.59
C LEU A 162 -7.36 14.90 -20.83
N GLY A 163 -8.19 15.16 -19.84
CA GLY A 163 -9.35 16.03 -19.92
C GLY A 163 -9.22 17.23 -18.98
N LYS A 164 -10.06 17.27 -17.93
CA LYS A 164 -10.15 18.45 -17.03
C LYS A 164 -8.85 18.72 -16.25
N ASP A 165 -8.02 17.72 -16.03
CA ASP A 165 -6.81 17.82 -15.20
C ASP A 165 -5.52 17.99 -16.04
N LYS A 166 -5.64 18.14 -17.38
CA LYS A 166 -4.50 18.10 -18.31
C LYS A 166 -3.40 19.15 -18.07
N GLU A 167 -3.75 20.31 -17.51
CA GLU A 167 -2.81 21.40 -17.23
C GLU A 167 -2.43 21.46 -15.74
N LYS A 168 -2.97 20.57 -14.90
CA LYS A 168 -2.66 20.57 -13.48
C LYS A 168 -1.22 20.17 -13.24
N LYS A 169 -0.58 20.90 -12.34
CA LYS A 169 0.70 20.55 -11.73
C LYS A 169 0.48 19.53 -10.62
N PHE A 170 1.55 18.81 -10.26
CA PHE A 170 1.49 17.75 -9.26
C PHE A 170 0.89 18.20 -7.91
N ASN A 171 1.23 19.41 -7.44
CA ASN A 171 0.70 19.96 -6.18
C ASN A 171 -0.76 20.44 -6.24
N GLU A 172 -1.36 20.50 -7.43
CA GLU A 172 -2.78 20.83 -7.62
C GLU A 172 -3.69 19.60 -7.56
N PHE A 173 -3.09 18.41 -7.51
CA PHE A 173 -3.80 17.16 -7.19
C PHE A 173 -3.92 17.00 -5.67
N ASN A 174 -5.02 16.39 -5.22
CA ASN A 174 -5.16 16.04 -3.81
C ASN A 174 -4.20 14.89 -3.43
N MET A 175 -4.06 14.60 -2.14
CA MET A 175 -3.11 13.60 -1.66
C MET A 175 -3.31 12.18 -2.22
N GLU A 176 -4.56 11.74 -2.42
CA GLU A 176 -4.89 10.42 -2.99
C GLU A 176 -4.59 10.36 -4.48
N GLN A 177 -4.92 11.43 -5.21
CA GLN A 177 -4.60 11.56 -6.64
C GLN A 177 -3.08 11.62 -6.87
N GLN A 178 -2.33 12.28 -5.98
CA GLN A 178 -0.86 12.25 -6.05
C GLN A 178 -0.31 10.84 -5.87
N ALA A 179 -0.85 10.07 -4.92
CA ALA A 179 -0.47 8.68 -4.70
C ALA A 179 -0.81 7.79 -5.91
N GLU A 180 -2.00 7.98 -6.52
CA GLU A 180 -2.40 7.31 -7.76
C GLU A 180 -1.42 7.59 -8.91
N LEU A 181 -1.02 8.85 -9.11
CA LEU A 181 -0.09 9.23 -10.17
C LEU A 181 1.30 8.61 -9.96
N ILE A 182 1.80 8.60 -8.73
CA ILE A 182 3.10 8.00 -8.39
C ILE A 182 3.05 6.47 -8.59
N GLU A 183 2.00 5.79 -8.14
CA GLU A 183 1.88 4.34 -8.36
C GLU A 183 1.73 3.99 -9.84
N MET A 184 1.02 4.78 -10.64
CA MET A 184 0.90 4.59 -12.09
C MET A 184 2.26 4.73 -12.80
N TRP A 185 3.07 5.71 -12.40
CA TRP A 185 4.41 5.87 -12.95
C TRP A 185 5.32 4.69 -12.61
N PHE A 186 5.30 4.26 -11.34
CA PHE A 186 6.03 3.08 -10.89
C PHE A 186 5.60 1.82 -11.65
N ASP A 187 4.29 1.63 -11.80
CA ASP A 187 3.69 0.51 -12.50
C ASP A 187 4.19 0.41 -13.95
N ALA A 188 4.11 1.52 -14.68
CA ALA A 188 4.56 1.60 -16.07
C ALA A 188 6.06 1.31 -16.23
N GLY A 189 6.89 1.82 -15.31
CA GLY A 189 8.35 1.73 -15.40
C GLY A 189 8.94 0.41 -14.91
N TRP A 190 8.36 -0.21 -13.87
CA TRP A 190 9.01 -1.31 -13.14
C TRP A 190 8.20 -2.62 -13.12
N LEU A 191 6.91 -2.61 -13.46
CA LEU A 191 6.06 -3.80 -13.37
C LEU A 191 5.65 -4.41 -14.71
N GLN A 192 6.41 -4.12 -15.78
CA GLN A 192 6.17 -4.57 -17.16
C GLN A 192 6.08 -6.09 -17.33
N ASN A 193 6.74 -6.84 -16.45
CA ASN A 193 6.74 -8.31 -16.47
C ASN A 193 5.82 -8.92 -15.40
N VAL A 194 5.12 -8.11 -14.61
CA VAL A 194 4.26 -8.55 -13.51
C VAL A 194 2.79 -8.48 -13.95
N ASN A 195 2.32 -9.59 -14.52
CA ASN A 195 0.98 -9.73 -15.09
C ASN A 195 0.57 -8.52 -15.96
N PRO A 196 1.24 -8.30 -17.11
CA PRO A 196 1.07 -7.07 -17.91
C PRO A 196 -0.33 -6.87 -18.49
N LYS A 197 -1.22 -7.87 -18.40
CA LYS A 197 -2.59 -7.80 -18.91
C LYS A 197 -3.57 -7.16 -17.93
N ARG A 198 -3.15 -6.87 -16.69
CA ARG A 198 -4.02 -6.17 -15.73
C ARG A 198 -4.37 -4.78 -16.24
N ASN A 199 -5.64 -4.40 -16.10
CA ASN A 199 -6.14 -3.13 -16.65
C ASN A 199 -5.35 -1.93 -16.13
N HIS A 200 -4.98 -1.92 -14.84
CA HIS A 200 -4.17 -0.87 -14.24
C HIS A 200 -2.83 -0.67 -14.96
N HIS A 201 -2.14 -1.77 -15.31
CA HIS A 201 -0.87 -1.70 -16.04
C HIS A 201 -1.04 -1.14 -17.44
N ILE A 202 -2.07 -1.62 -18.16
CA ILE A 202 -2.38 -1.16 -19.52
C ILE A 202 -2.60 0.35 -19.53
N GLN A 203 -3.37 0.88 -18.57
CA GLN A 203 -3.59 2.32 -18.48
C GLN A 203 -2.34 3.08 -18.02
N SER A 204 -1.58 2.54 -17.07
CA SER A 204 -0.32 3.13 -16.60
C SER A 204 0.68 3.29 -17.75
N VAL A 205 0.88 2.25 -18.57
CA VAL A 205 1.75 2.31 -19.75
C VAL A 205 1.21 3.31 -20.77
N ARG A 206 -0.10 3.28 -21.06
CA ARG A 206 -0.75 4.20 -22.00
C ARG A 206 -0.57 5.68 -21.61
N LEU A 207 -0.62 5.98 -20.31
CA LEU A 207 -0.60 7.34 -19.77
C LEU A 207 0.80 7.79 -19.31
N SER A 208 1.79 6.89 -19.34
CA SER A 208 3.15 7.09 -18.81
C SER A 208 3.78 8.45 -19.14
N GLY A 209 3.77 8.88 -20.40
CA GLY A 209 4.36 10.18 -20.79
C GLY A 209 3.65 11.41 -20.24
N TYR A 210 2.35 11.32 -19.94
CA TYR A 210 1.59 12.39 -19.29
C TYR A 210 1.86 12.40 -17.79
N VAL A 211 1.85 11.22 -17.17
CA VAL A 211 2.16 11.06 -15.74
C VAL A 211 3.60 11.52 -15.45
N GLU A 212 4.58 11.11 -16.26
CA GLU A 212 5.97 11.55 -16.12
C GLU A 212 6.12 13.07 -16.22
N ARG A 213 5.35 13.72 -17.10
CA ARG A 213 5.34 15.18 -17.21
C ARG A 213 4.82 15.84 -15.95
N ILE A 214 3.71 15.33 -15.39
CA ILE A 214 3.14 15.84 -14.13
C ILE A 214 4.14 15.64 -12.99
N LEU A 215 4.78 14.48 -12.92
CA LEU A 215 5.74 14.13 -11.87
C LEU A 215 7.14 14.71 -12.08
N ARG A 216 7.40 15.46 -13.15
CA ARG A 216 8.76 15.88 -13.54
C ARG A 216 9.54 16.54 -12.40
N ASP A 217 8.91 17.48 -11.71
CA ASP A 217 9.54 18.22 -10.61
C ASP A 217 9.76 17.32 -9.37
N PHE A 218 8.82 16.41 -9.11
CA PHE A 218 8.94 15.39 -8.05
C PHE A 218 10.08 14.41 -8.32
N LEU A 219 10.16 13.85 -9.54
CA LEU A 219 11.20 12.92 -9.94
C LEU A 219 12.58 13.60 -9.94
N HIS A 220 12.63 14.89 -10.24
CA HIS A 220 13.84 15.69 -10.09
C HIS A 220 14.24 15.85 -8.62
N ASN A 221 13.34 16.36 -7.78
CA ASN A 221 13.62 16.64 -6.37
C ASN A 221 12.43 16.27 -5.45
N PRO A 222 12.39 15.05 -4.90
CA PRO A 222 11.31 14.63 -4.00
C PRO A 222 11.37 15.30 -2.61
N TYR A 223 12.40 16.10 -2.30
CA TYR A 223 12.45 16.92 -1.08
C TYR A 223 11.69 18.25 -1.19
N ASP A 224 11.24 18.61 -2.38
CA ASP A 224 10.56 19.88 -2.59
C ASP A 224 9.15 19.86 -1.95
N LYS A 225 9.03 20.55 -0.81
CA LYS A 225 7.79 20.64 -0.05
C LYS A 225 6.69 21.42 -0.78
N SER A 226 7.03 22.22 -1.79
CA SER A 226 6.04 22.92 -2.61
C SER A 226 5.22 21.96 -3.49
N LEU A 227 5.68 20.71 -3.62
CA LEU A 227 5.00 19.62 -4.33
C LEU A 227 3.89 18.95 -3.52
N LEU A 228 3.79 19.26 -2.22
CA LEU A 228 2.67 18.79 -1.40
C LEU A 228 1.33 19.36 -1.91
N PRO A 229 0.21 18.65 -1.71
CA PRO A 229 -1.11 19.12 -2.13
C PRO A 229 -1.40 20.51 -1.56
N ILE A 230 -1.76 21.46 -2.43
CA ILE A 230 -2.20 22.80 -2.01
C ILE A 230 -3.55 22.72 -1.30
N ASN A 231 -4.41 21.79 -1.71
CA ASN A 231 -5.71 21.50 -1.10
C ASN A 231 -5.71 20.06 -0.57
N PRO A 232 -5.20 19.83 0.65
CA PRO A 232 -5.16 18.50 1.27
C PRO A 232 -6.56 18.00 1.63
#